data_AF-A0A969HRJ4-F1
#
_entry.id   AF-A0A969HRJ4-F1
#
_cell.length_a   1.000
_cell.length_b   1.000
_cell.length_c   1.000
_cell.angle_alpha   90.00
_cell.angle_beta   90.00
_cell.angle_gamma   90.00
#
_symmetry.space_group_name_H-M   'P 1'
#
loop_
_entity.id
_entity.type
_entity.pdbx_description
1 polymer ?
#
loop_
_entity_poly.entity_id
_entity_poly.type
_entity_poly.pdbx_seq_one_letter_code
_entity_poly.pdbx_strand_id
1 'polypeptide(L)' 'MNKLLLLSQNDFRLTYREPILRSFLFFPLLAFAIVRFIVPMLMDRFPVLGPHGPVIAMWAGLQAGTMFGFCTDF' A
#
# COMPACT_ATOMS: atom_id res chain seq x y z
N MET A 1 17.64 -27.93 -5.41
CA MET A 1 17.29 -26.52 -5.73
C MET A 1 15.87 -26.36 -6.27
N ASN A 2 15.41 -27.13 -7.26
CA ASN A 2 14.09 -26.94 -7.87
C ASN A 2 12.89 -27.02 -6.92
N LYS A 3 12.95 -27.86 -5.87
CA LYS A 3 11.82 -28.02 -4.93
C LYS A 3 11.56 -26.79 -4.07
N LEU A 4 12.60 -26.04 -3.68
CA LEU A 4 12.45 -24.81 -2.90
C LEU A 4 11.80 -23.70 -3.73
N LEU A 5 12.25 -23.52 -4.98
CA LEU A 5 11.62 -22.58 -5.91
C LEU A 5 10.15 -22.94 -6.19
N LEU A 6 9.86 -24.24 -6.35
CA LEU A 6 8.50 -24.72 -6.58
C LEU A 6 7.61 -24.51 -5.34
N LEU A 7 8.15 -24.70 -4.13
CA LEU A 7 7.46 -24.39 -2.88
C LEU A 7 7.14 -22.89 -2.80
N SER A 8 8.14 -22.02 -2.98
CA SER A 8 7.94 -20.56 -2.93
C SER A 8 6.97 -20.05 -3.99
N GLN A 9 6.98 -20.64 -5.20
CA GLN A 9 6.01 -20.30 -6.23
C GLN A 9 4.58 -20.71 -5.86
N ASN A 10 4.41 -21.87 -5.24
CA ASN A 10 3.11 -22.34 -4.78
C ASN A 10 2.60 -21.49 -3.60
N ASP A 11 3.47 -21.13 -2.65
CA ASP A 11 3.12 -20.23 -1.55
C ASP A 11 2.67 -18.87 -2.09
N PHE A 12 3.43 -18.28 -3.03
CA PHE A 12 3.03 -17.01 -3.65
C PHE A 12 1.68 -17.13 -4.39
N ARG A 13 1.42 -18.23 -5.09
CA ARG A 13 0.13 -18.46 -5.76
C ARG A 13 -1.03 -18.62 -4.79
N LEU A 14 -0.80 -19.26 -3.64
CA LEU A 14 -1.80 -19.45 -2.59
C LEU A 14 -2.11 -18.14 -1.86
N THR A 15 -1.07 -17.41 -1.43
CA THR A 15 -1.20 -16.11 -0.77
C THR A 15 -1.86 -15.07 -1.67
N TYR A 16 -1.49 -15.05 -2.95
CA TYR A 16 -2.00 -14.07 -3.92
C TYR A 16 -2.96 -14.69 -4.94
N ARG A 17 -3.87 -15.54 -4.45
CA ARG A 17 -4.86 -16.23 -5.30
C ARG A 17 -5.87 -15.26 -5.92
N GLU A 18 -6.20 -14.18 -5.22
CA GLU A 18 -7.14 -13.16 -5.69
C GLU A 18 -6.41 -11.97 -6.31
N PRO A 19 -6.94 -11.38 -7.40
CA PRO A 19 -6.35 -10.21 -8.03
C PRO A 19 -6.19 -9.02 -7.07
N ILE A 20 -7.11 -8.87 -6.11
CA ILE A 20 -7.07 -7.77 -5.13
C ILE A 20 -5.87 -7.88 -4.18
N LEU A 21 -5.52 -9.09 -3.75
CA LEU A 21 -4.36 -9.35 -2.89
C LEU A 21 -3.05 -9.01 -3.59
N ARG A 22 -2.97 -9.26 -4.91
CA ARG A 22 -1.81 -8.83 -5.72
C ARG A 22 -1.70 -7.30 -5.79
N SER A 23 -2.83 -6.63 -5.94
CA SER A 23 -2.88 -5.17 -5.99
C SER A 23 -2.43 -4.52 -4.67
N PHE A 24 -2.67 -5.18 -3.52
CA PHE A 24 -2.20 -4.71 -2.21
C PHE A 24 -0.67 -4.68 -2.05
N LEU A 25 0.09 -5.39 -2.88
CA LEU A 25 1.56 -5.21 -2.92
C LEU A 25 1.97 -3.90 -3.58
N PHE A 26 1.13 -3.36 -4.47
CA PHE A 26 1.44 -2.16 -5.25
C PHE A 26 0.79 -0.89 -4.69
N PHE A 27 -0.40 -1.00 -4.11
CA PHE A 27 -1.12 0.16 -3.57
C PHE A 27 -0.38 0.94 -2.47
N PRO A 28 0.44 0.34 -1.59
CA PRO A 28 1.26 1.10 -0.65
C PRO A 28 2.28 2.02 -1.35
N LEU A 29 2.89 1.55 -2.43
CA LEU A 29 3.82 2.35 -3.24
C LEU A 29 3.09 3.48 -3.96
N LEU A 30 1.89 3.19 -4.47
CA LEU A 30 1.03 4.19 -5.09
C LEU A 30 0.59 5.26 -4.07
N ALA A 31 0.15 4.84 -2.87
CA ALA A 31 -0.23 5.73 -1.79
C ALA A 31 0.94 6.61 -1.35
N PHE A 32 2.16 6.05 -1.26
CA PHE A 32 3.37 6.81 -1.00
C PHE A 32 3.61 7.88 -2.06
N ALA A 33 3.51 7.54 -3.35
CA ALA A 33 3.67 8.52 -4.43
C ALA A 33 2.62 9.63 -4.37
N ILE A 34 1.35 9.29 -4.09
CA ILE A 34 0.26 10.27 -3.92
C ILE A 34 0.58 11.23 -2.77
N VAL A 35 0.96 10.70 -1.59
CA VAL A 35 1.28 11.52 -0.42
C VAL A 35 2.53 12.39 -0.65
N ARG A 36 3.53 11.87 -1.36
CA ARG A 36 4.78 12.61 -1.60
C ARG A 36 4.64 13.75 -2.61
N PHE A 37 3.83 13.56 -3.66
CA PHE A 37 3.79 14.47 -4.81
C PHE A 37 2.46 15.21 -4.94
N ILE A 38 1.33 14.53 -4.76
CA ILE A 38 0.00 15.11 -4.99
C ILE A 38 -0.48 15.90 -3.77
N VAL A 39 -0.27 15.38 -2.56
CA VAL A 39 -0.74 16.04 -1.33
C VAL A 39 -0.12 17.44 -1.12
N PRO A 40 1.19 17.67 -1.31
CA PRO A 40 1.76 19.01 -1.22
C PRO A 40 1.18 19.95 -2.29
N MET A 41 1.03 19.47 -3.52
CA MET A 41 0.40 20.24 -4.61
C MET A 41 -1.04 20.67 -4.26
N LEU A 42 -1.79 19.80 -3.59
CA LEU A 42 -3.14 20.12 -3.12
C LEU A 42 -3.12 21.13 -1.96
N MET A 43 -2.15 21.06 -1.06
CA MET A 43 -2.02 22.02 0.04
C MET A 43 -1.65 23.42 -0.44
N ASP A 44 -0.78 23.51 -1.45
CA ASP A 44 -0.43 24.79 -2.06
C ASP A 44 -1.64 25.43 -2.76
N ARG A 45 -2.51 24.61 -3.36
CA ARG A 45 -3.71 25.08 -4.07
C ARG A 45 -4.89 25.35 -3.14
N PHE A 46 -4.99 24.65 -2.01
CA PHE A 46 -6.08 24.74 -1.06
C PHE A 46 -5.52 24.90 0.36
N PRO A 47 -5.33 26.15 0.83
CA PRO A 47 -4.74 26.44 2.15
C PRO A 47 -5.47 25.79 3.33
N VAL A 48 -6.77 25.52 3.17
CA VAL A 48 -7.60 24.79 4.15
C VAL A 48 -7.05 23.40 4.48
N LEU A 49 -6.28 22.78 3.57
CA LEU A 49 -5.71 21.44 3.76
C LEU A 49 -4.39 21.44 4.54
N GLY A 50 -3.73 22.59 4.70
CA GLY A 50 -2.43 22.70 5.39
C GLY A 50 -2.44 22.09 6.81
N PRO A 51 -3.43 22.41 7.67
CA PRO A 51 -3.54 21.82 9.01
C PRO A 51 -3.82 20.31 9.00
N HIS A 52 -4.38 19.79 7.92
CA HIS A 52 -4.78 18.39 7.79
C HIS A 52 -3.68 17.48 7.22
N GLY A 53 -2.53 18.02 6.83
CA GLY A 53 -1.44 17.23 6.26
C GLY A 53 -0.93 16.09 7.13
N PRO A 54 -0.69 16.31 8.43
CA PRO A 54 -0.34 15.23 9.34
C PRO A 54 -1.39 14.13 9.41
N VAL A 55 -2.68 14.50 9.36
CA VAL A 55 -3.81 13.54 9.38
C VAL A 55 -3.85 12.71 8.10
N ILE A 56 -3.64 13.34 6.94
CA ILE A 56 -3.58 12.65 5.65
C ILE A 56 -2.41 11.65 5.64
N ALA A 57 -1.24 12.07 6.11
CA ALA A 57 -0.05 11.20 6.19
C ALA A 57 -0.27 10.02 7.16
N MET A 58 -0.86 10.28 8.34
CA MET A 58 -1.20 9.24 9.31
C MET A 58 -2.18 8.21 8.71
N TRP A 59 -3.22 8.67 8.04
CA TRP A 59 -4.21 7.80 7.42
C TRP A 59 -3.61 6.95 6.30
N ALA A 60 -2.77 7.55 5.45
CA ALA A 60 -2.04 6.82 4.41
C ALA A 60 -1.09 5.76 5.00
N GLY A 61 -0.40 6.07 6.10
CA GLY A 61 0.45 5.12 6.81
C GLY A 61 -0.34 3.94 7.39
N LEU A 62 -1.51 4.22 7.99
CA LEU A 62 -2.42 3.18 8.50
C LEU A 62 -2.89 2.26 7.36
N GLN A 63 -3.30 2.84 6.23
CA GLN A 63 -3.76 2.07 5.06
C GLN A 63 -2.65 1.22 4.42
N ALA A 64 -1.42 1.72 4.39
CA ALA A 64 -0.30 0.91 3.95
C ALA A 64 -0.11 -0.33 4.86
N GLY A 65 -0.19 -0.14 6.18
CA GLY A 65 -0.11 -1.23 7.15
C GLY A 65 -1.24 -2.25 7.00
N THR A 66 -2.49 -1.81 6.83
CA THR A 66 -3.64 -2.72 6.64
C THR A 66 -3.56 -3.51 5.34
N MET A 67 -3.13 -2.87 4.24
CA MET A 67 -2.93 -3.56 2.95
C MET A 67 -1.89 -4.69 3.04
N PHE A 68 -0.78 -4.47 3.75
CA PHE A 68 0.18 -5.54 4.03
C PHE A 68 -0.39 -6.60 4.98
N GLY A 69 -1.20 -6.19 5.96
CA GLY A 69 -1.90 -7.11 6.88
C GLY A 69 -2.84 -8.07 6.16
N PHE A 70 -3.54 -7.63 5.11
CA PHE A 70 -4.37 -8.51 4.27
C PHE A 70 -3.58 -9.58 3.52
N CYS A 71 -2.27 -9.40 3.34
CA CYS A 71 -1.40 -10.38 2.70
C CYS A 71 -0.81 -11.42 3.68
N THR A 72 -0.86 -11.18 5.00
CA THR A 72 -0.16 -11.97 6.02
C THR A 72 -1.07 -12.67 7.03
N ASP A 73 -2.34 -12.89 6.69
CA ASP A 73 -3.44 -13.45 7.51
C ASP A 73 -4.25 -12.42 8.34
N PHE A 74 -5.31 -11.93 7.71
CA PHE A 74 -6.61 -11.70 8.36
C PHE A 74 -7.55 -12.85 7.98
#